data_AF-A0A2V7VZQ8-F1
#
_entry.id   AF-A0A2V7VZQ8-F1
#
_cell.length_a   1.000
_cell.length_b   1.000
_cell.length_c   1.000
_cell.angle_alpha   90.00
_cell.angle_beta   90.00
_cell.angle_gamma   90.00
#
_symmetry.space_group_name_H-M   'P 1'
#
loop_
_entity.id
_entity.type
_entity.pdbx_description
1 polymer ?
#
loop_
_entity_poly.entity_id
_entity_poly.type
_entity_poly.pdbx_seq_one_letter_code
_entity_poly.pdbx_strand_id
1 'polypeptide(L)'
;MGNTDAVRAAAYSALGTAQITNDTSNRPSELVELTKLSTHVDSIALNSPTEATVLTTYKYKGRFNTDGGEKNGVLTIQRKSQFTKNGDVWSQNGSGEEVARSSSWSGAKQS
;
A
#
# COMPACT_ATOMS: atom_id res chain seq x y z
N MET A 1 25.25 7.97 2.63
CA MET A 1 23.78 7.98 2.67
C MET A 1 23.35 7.66 4.10
N GLY A 2 22.41 8.41 4.67
CA GLY A 2 21.92 8.10 6.02
C GLY A 2 21.06 6.83 6.02
N ASN A 3 20.91 6.17 7.17
CA ASN A 3 20.08 4.96 7.30
C ASN A 3 18.65 5.16 6.74
N THR A 4 18.07 6.36 6.91
CA THR A 4 16.76 6.72 6.37
C THR A 4 16.70 6.67 4.84
N ASP A 5 17.74 7.13 4.13
CA ASP A 5 17.77 7.11 2.67
C ASP A 5 17.92 5.67 2.14
N ALA A 6 18.73 4.85 2.83
CA ALA A 6 18.91 3.44 2.49
C ALA A 6 17.60 2.64 2.70
N VAL A 7 16.89 2.87 3.80
CA VAL A 7 15.57 2.28 4.05
C VAL A 7 14.55 2.76 3.02
N ARG A 8 14.58 4.04 2.64
CA ARG A 8 13.69 4.59 1.59
C ARG A 8 13.92 3.90 0.24
N ALA A 9 15.19 3.73 -0.16
CA ALA A 9 15.54 3.05 -1.39
C ALA A 9 15.10 1.58 -1.37
N ALA A 10 15.33 0.87 -0.25
CA ALA A 10 14.87 -0.50 -0.06
C ALA A 10 13.34 -0.62 -0.11
N ALA A 11 12.62 0.33 0.49
CA ALA A 11 11.17 0.39 0.41
C ALA A 11 10.70 0.54 -1.04
N TYR A 12 11.21 1.51 -1.81
CA TYR A 12 10.85 1.63 -3.21
C TYR A 12 11.19 0.40 -4.06
N SER A 13 12.31 -0.28 -3.77
CA SER A 13 12.66 -1.54 -4.41
C SER A 13 11.64 -2.65 -4.09
N ALA A 14 11.27 -2.80 -2.83
CA ALA A 14 10.26 -3.77 -2.39
C ALA A 14 8.88 -3.50 -3.03
N LEU A 15 8.55 -2.24 -3.29
CA LEU A 15 7.31 -1.82 -3.95
C LEU A 15 7.30 -2.08 -5.46
N GLY A 16 8.47 -2.09 -6.11
CA GLY A 16 8.62 -2.50 -7.51
C GLY A 16 8.42 -4.01 -7.68
N THR A 17 8.76 -4.80 -6.66
CA THR A 17 8.54 -6.26 -6.61
C THR A 17 7.22 -6.66 -5.97
N ALA A 18 6.52 -5.74 -5.29
CA ALA A 18 5.23 -6.00 -4.68
C ALA A 18 4.19 -6.28 -5.76
N GLN A 19 4.05 -7.55 -6.11
CA GLN A 19 2.79 -8.09 -6.61
C GLN A 19 1.74 -7.67 -5.58
N ILE A 20 0.72 -6.93 -6.03
CA ILE A 20 -0.47 -6.73 -5.21
C ILE A 20 -1.12 -8.10 -5.14
N THR A 21 -0.70 -8.91 -4.17
CA THR A 21 -1.50 -10.03 -3.74
C THR A 21 -2.82 -9.42 -3.33
N ASN A 22 -3.85 -9.72 -4.12
CA ASN A 22 -5.24 -9.41 -3.85
C ASN A 22 -5.60 -10.08 -2.51
N ASP A 23 -5.21 -9.46 -1.41
CA ASP A 23 -5.66 -9.86 -0.09
C ASP A 23 -7.14 -9.49 -0.02
N THR A 24 -7.98 -10.52 -0.20
CA THR A 24 -9.43 -10.44 -0.37
C THR A 24 -10.17 -10.42 0.96
N SER A 25 -9.47 -10.38 2.08
CA SER A 25 -10.03 -10.64 3.42
C SER A 25 -11.08 -9.61 3.90
N ASN A 26 -11.17 -8.43 3.28
CA ASN A 26 -12.15 -7.38 3.62
C ASN A 26 -12.80 -6.71 2.39
N ARG A 27 -13.12 -7.48 1.34
CA ARG A 27 -13.77 -6.95 0.13
C ARG A 27 -15.30 -6.79 0.31
N PRO A 28 -15.93 -5.69 -0.15
CA PRO A 28 -17.28 -5.77 -0.68
C PRO A 28 -17.27 -6.80 -1.81
N SER A 29 -18.29 -7.64 -1.87
CA SER A 29 -18.27 -9.02 -2.41
C SER A 29 -17.58 -9.26 -3.76
N GLU A 30 -17.39 -8.29 -4.66
CA GLU A 30 -16.69 -8.51 -5.93
C GLU A 30 -15.90 -7.25 -6.37
N LEU A 31 -14.56 -7.34 -6.46
CA LEU A 31 -13.74 -6.29 -7.10
C LEU A 31 -13.61 -6.62 -8.60
N VAL A 32 -14.00 -5.67 -9.45
CA VAL A 32 -14.10 -5.88 -10.91
C VAL A 32 -12.77 -5.55 -11.60
N GLU A 33 -12.15 -4.42 -11.28
CA GLU A 33 -10.88 -3.98 -11.91
C GLU A 33 -10.13 -2.97 -11.02
N LEU A 34 -8.82 -3.12 -10.85
CA LEU A 34 -7.95 -2.16 -10.13
C LEU A 34 -6.72 -1.82 -10.97
N THR A 35 -6.54 -0.54 -11.27
CA THR A 35 -5.33 0.04 -11.84
C THR A 35 -4.56 0.81 -10.76
N LYS A 36 -3.29 0.47 -10.54
CA LYS A 36 -2.41 1.21 -9.61
C LYS A 36 -2.14 2.61 -10.16
N LEU A 37 -2.49 3.64 -9.40
CA LEU A 37 -2.22 5.04 -9.74
C LEU A 37 -0.86 5.49 -9.20
N SER A 38 -0.62 5.29 -7.91
CA SER A 38 0.59 5.77 -7.25
C SER A 38 0.93 4.94 -6.02
N THR A 39 2.20 4.94 -5.66
CA THR A 39 2.67 4.48 -4.37
C THR A 39 3.62 5.52 -3.78
N HIS A 40 3.47 5.79 -2.49
CA HIS A 40 4.25 6.78 -1.78
C HIS A 40 4.73 6.22 -0.43
N VAL A 41 6.00 6.45 -0.10
CA VAL A 41 6.52 6.21 1.25
C VAL A 41 6.20 7.45 2.09
N ASP A 42 5.24 7.32 3.00
CA ASP A 42 4.74 8.43 3.81
C ASP A 42 5.71 8.78 4.93
N SER A 43 6.23 7.77 5.63
CA SER A 43 7.12 7.95 6.75
C SER A 43 8.05 6.75 6.97
N ILE A 44 9.18 7.01 7.61
CA ILE A 44 10.18 6.02 8.02
C ILE A 44 10.50 6.28 9.48
N ALA A 45 10.32 5.27 10.32
CA ALA A 45 10.77 5.25 11.71
C ALA A 45 11.94 4.27 11.84
N LEU A 46 13.11 4.77 12.26
CA LEU A 46 14.23 3.92 12.63
C LEU A 46 14.02 3.46 14.06
N ASN A 47 13.76 2.17 14.26
CA ASN A 47 13.51 1.59 15.58
C ASN A 47 14.84 1.21 16.25
N SER A 48 15.84 0.83 15.45
CA SER A 48 17.20 0.52 15.87
C SER A 48 18.18 0.72 14.70
N PRO A 49 19.51 0.53 14.89
CA PRO A 49 20.47 0.55 13.78
C PRO A 49 20.20 -0.49 12.69
N THR A 50 19.43 -1.54 12.99
CA THR A 50 19.15 -2.67 12.09
C THR A 50 17.66 -2.90 11.87
N GLU A 51 16.78 -2.09 12.42
CA GLU A 51 15.33 -2.23 12.30
C GLU A 51 14.66 -0.90 11.96
N ALA A 52 13.74 -0.95 11.01
CA ALA A 52 12.95 0.21 10.62
C ALA A 52 11.49 -0.19 10.35
N THR A 53 10.61 0.79 10.45
CA THR A 53 9.21 0.70 10.07
C THR A 53 8.94 1.74 8.98
N VAL A 54 8.28 1.32 7.92
CA VAL A 54 7.94 2.18 6.78
C VAL A 54 6.43 2.19 6.60
N LEU A 55 5.84 3.38 6.59
CA LEU A 55 4.44 3.58 6.21
C LEU A 55 4.37 3.92 4.73
N THR A 56 3.53 3.19 3.99
CA THR A 56 3.37 3.35 2.54
C THR A 56 1.90 3.53 2.18
N THR A 57 1.58 4.58 1.42
CA THR A 57 0.28 4.78 0.79
C THR A 57 0.26 4.22 -0.62
N TYR A 58 -0.75 3.42 -0.92
CA TYR A 58 -1.08 2.92 -2.26
C TYR A 58 -2.39 3.55 -2.70
N LYS A 59 -2.44 4.06 -3.93
CA LYS A 59 -3.67 4.56 -4.56
C LYS A 59 -3.99 3.75 -5.80
N TYR A 60 -5.24 3.33 -5.90
CA TYR A 60 -5.78 2.56 -7.01
C TYR A 60 -6.99 3.28 -7.58
N LYS A 61 -7.13 3.26 -8.90
CA LYS A 61 -8.38 3.58 -9.59
C LYS A 61 -9.03 2.27 -9.99
N GLY A 62 -10.33 2.14 -9.82
CA GLY A 62 -10.97 0.90 -10.19
C GLY A 62 -12.48 0.98 -10.23
N ARG A 63 -13.06 -0.18 -10.55
CA ARG A 63 -14.49 -0.42 -10.49
C ARG A 63 -14.80 -1.38 -9.35
N PHE A 64 -15.70 -0.95 -8.49
CA PHE A 64 -16.01 -1.58 -7.21
C PHE A 64 -17.48 -1.91 -7.14
N ASN A 65 -17.82 -3.10 -6.70
CA ASN A 65 -19.21 -3.43 -6.40
C ASN A 65 -19.59 -2.79 -5.06
N THR A 66 -20.72 -2.09 -5.02
CA THR A 66 -21.29 -1.46 -3.82
C THR A 66 -22.74 -1.89 -3.69
N ASP A 67 -23.36 -1.70 -2.52
CA ASP A 67 -24.80 -2.02 -2.33
C ASP A 67 -25.72 -1.31 -3.33
N GLY A 68 -25.26 -0.22 -3.96
CA GLY A 68 -25.95 0.51 -5.03
C GLY A 68 -25.44 0.22 -6.44
N GLY A 69 -24.76 -0.92 -6.67
CA GLY A 69 -24.20 -1.34 -7.96
C GLY A 69 -22.72 -0.99 -8.16
N GLU A 70 -22.22 -1.28 -9.36
CA GLU A 70 -20.84 -1.01 -9.75
C GLU A 70 -20.56 0.51 -9.78
N LYS A 71 -19.53 0.94 -9.06
CA LYS A 71 -19.06 2.33 -9.05
C LYS A 71 -17.59 2.42 -9.39
N ASN A 72 -17.24 3.42 -10.19
CA ASN A 72 -15.84 3.79 -10.37
C ASN A 72 -15.38 4.63 -9.18
N GLY A 73 -14.13 4.46 -8.78
CA GLY A 73 -13.57 5.26 -7.70
C GLY A 73 -12.09 5.07 -7.47
N VAL A 74 -11.64 5.68 -6.40
CA VAL A 74 -10.27 5.58 -5.91
C VAL A 74 -10.27 4.86 -4.57
N LEU A 75 -9.46 3.82 -4.48
CA LEU A 75 -9.13 3.11 -3.25
C LEU A 75 -7.74 3.55 -2.79
N THR A 76 -7.65 4.04 -1.56
CA THR A 76 -6.39 4.36 -0.90
C THR A 76 -6.16 3.36 0.24
N ILE A 77 -4.99 2.73 0.27
CA ILE A 77 -4.59 1.78 1.31
C ILE A 77 -3.27 2.28 1.91
N GLN A 78 -3.17 2.30 3.23
CA GLN A 78 -1.89 2.49 3.92
C GLN A 78 -1.43 1.18 4.52
N ARG A 79 -0.16 0.82 4.27
CA ARG A 79 0.47 -0.35 4.88
C ARG A 79 1.70 0.03 5.69
N LYS A 80 1.87 -0.63 6.82
CA LYS A 80 3.05 -0.56 7.69
C LYS A 80 3.90 -1.80 7.46
N SER A 81 5.11 -1.60 6.95
CA SER A 81 6.07 -2.66 6.67
C SER A 81 7.25 -2.59 7.62
N GLN A 82 7.70 -3.74 8.12
CA GLN A 82 8.94 -3.85 8.87
C GLN A 82 10.12 -4.09 7.94
N PHE A 83 11.27 -3.49 8.23
CA PHE A 83 12.51 -3.68 7.51
C PHE A 83 13.63 -4.07 8.47
N THR A 84 14.45 -5.03 8.06
CA THR A 84 15.65 -5.43 8.79
C THR A 84 16.91 -5.20 7.95
N LYS A 85 18.02 -4.86 8.62
CA LYS A 85 19.32 -4.68 8.01
C LYS A 85 20.17 -5.93 8.21
N ASN A 86 20.71 -6.49 7.12
CA ASN A 86 21.74 -7.52 7.15
C ASN A 86 22.99 -7.02 6.41
N GLY A 87 24.07 -6.74 7.16
CA GLY A 87 25.22 -6.00 6.65
C GLY A 87 24.81 -4.58 6.24
N ASP A 88 24.95 -4.25 4.95
CA ASP A 88 24.54 -2.96 4.38
C ASP A 88 23.23 -3.00 3.60
N VAL A 89 22.56 -4.15 3.57
CA VAL A 89 21.32 -4.35 2.82
C VAL A 89 20.13 -4.27 3.76
N TRP A 90 19.14 -3.45 3.39
CA TRP A 90 17.83 -3.39 4.03
C TRP A 90 16.82 -4.21 3.23
N SER A 91 16.05 -5.04 3.91
CA SER A 91 15.05 -5.93 3.32
C SER A 91 13.73 -5.83 4.06
N GLN A 92 12.62 -5.90 3.32
CA GLN A 92 11.28 -5.93 3.92
C GLN A 92 11.00 -7.30 4.54
N ASN A 93 10.45 -7.29 5.75
CA ASN A 93 9.93 -8.49 6.40
C ASN A 93 8.46 -8.69 6.00
N GLY A 94 8.17 -9.78 5.30
CA GLY A 94 6.79 -10.17 4.94
C GLY A 94 6.02 -9.15 4.09
N SER A 95 4.72 -9.39 3.95
CA SER A 95 3.78 -8.45 3.33
C SER A 95 3.27 -7.49 4.40
N GLY A 96 3.67 -6.21 4.36
CA GLY A 96 3.30 -5.21 5.37
C GLY A 96 1.80 -5.18 5.71
N GLU A 97 1.50 -4.81 6.95
CA GLU A 97 0.16 -4.80 7.54
C GLU A 97 -0.66 -3.61 7.02
N GLU A 98 -1.91 -3.82 6.61
CA GLU A 98 -2.83 -2.73 6.32
C GLU A 98 -3.26 -2.02 7.61
N VAL A 99 -2.98 -0.73 7.73
CA VAL A 99 -3.29 0.08 8.91
C VAL A 99 -4.39 1.11 8.67
N ALA A 100 -4.67 1.43 7.40
CA ALA A 100 -5.79 2.30 7.05
C ALA A 100 -6.28 2.01 5.62
N ARG A 101 -7.57 2.23 5.41
CA ARG A 101 -8.24 2.14 4.11
C ARG A 101 -9.25 3.25 3.98
N SER A 102 -9.27 3.88 2.82
CA SER A 102 -10.33 4.82 2.44
C SER A 102 -10.69 4.66 0.98
N SER A 103 -11.94 4.98 0.64
CA SER A 103 -12.40 4.96 -0.73
C SER A 103 -13.21 6.21 -1.05
N SER A 104 -13.11 6.65 -2.29
CA SER A 104 -13.94 7.71 -2.85
C SER A 104 -14.59 7.22 -4.13
N TRP A 105 -15.91 7.32 -4.19
CA TRP A 105 -16.71 6.86 -5.31
C TRP A 105 -17.18 8.05 -6.13
N SER A 106 -17.21 7.94 -7.45
CA SER A 106 -18.04 8.85 -8.23
C SER A 106 -19.48 8.73 -7.72
N GLY A 107 -20.13 9.86 -7.43
CA GLY A 107 -21.53 9.87 -7.02
C GLY A 107 -22.37 9.02 -7.96
N ALA A 108 -23.34 8.29 -7.42
CA ALA A 108 -24.35 7.65 -8.27
C ALA A 108 -24.92 8.75 -9.17
N LYS A 109 -24.93 8.55 -10.49
CA LYS A 109 -25.77 9.40 -11.34
C LYS A 109 -27.19 9.23 -10.81
N GLN A 110 -27.70 10.22 -10.08
CA GLN A 110 -29.13 10.32 -9.84
C GLN A 110 -29.76 10.40 -11.22
N SER A 111 -30.48 9.34 -11.58
CA SER A 111 -31.32 9.30 -12.77
C SER A 111 -32.63 10.01 -12.46
#